data_AF-A0A947EBI4-F1
#
_entry.id   AF-A0A947EBI4-F1
#
_cell.length_a   1.000
_cell.length_b   1.000
_cell.length_c   1.000
_cell.angle_alpha   90.00
_cell.angle_beta   90.00
_cell.angle_gamma   90.00
#
_symmetry.space_group_name_H-M   'P 1'
#
loop_
_entity.id
_entity.type
_entity.pdbx_description
1 polymer ?
#
loop_
_entity_poly.entity_id
_entity_poly.type
_entity_poly.pdbx_seq_one_letter_code
_entity_poly.pdbx_strand_id
1 'polypeptide(L)'
;MEWESPLYREALLQFERVAEIAGLDANIRERLRTPQRALVVTFPFRRDDYGSVDTVFGYRVQHLLTMGPTKGGIRFAADVNLGEVAALAMLMTWKCAIVGLPFGGAKGGVRVNPNELSRAEMQRLTRRYTMEIINFIGPDKDIPAPDLGTNEDVMAWIMDTYSTHVGHTEPAVVTGKPPAVGGSVARREATGRGLVSLLPSTAAHVGLPVEGATVAVQGFGNVGKYAALAATQLGCKVVAVSDITGAIHNDSGFDVEKLMSWTTENKGIKGFPDSDEIDPADLLTLDVDVLIPAAVGNVITEHNVDDIRAKVIMEGANGPISSAADQTLSEGGVF
;
A
#
# COMPACT_ATOMS: atom_id res chain seq x y z
N MET A 1 2.13 24.95 -8.57
CA MET A 1 3.30 24.64 -7.69
C MET A 1 4.21 23.65 -8.39
N GLU A 2 5.50 23.55 -8.04
CA GLU A 2 6.44 22.65 -8.72
C GLU A 2 6.07 21.15 -8.64
N TRP A 3 5.30 20.76 -7.62
CA TRP A 3 4.82 19.39 -7.38
C TRP A 3 3.30 19.26 -7.61
N GLU A 4 2.74 20.05 -8.51
CA GLU A 4 1.32 19.98 -8.81
C GLU A 4 0.99 18.75 -9.67
N SER A 5 0.12 17.88 -9.17
CA SER A 5 -0.43 16.73 -9.88
C SER A 5 -1.88 16.49 -9.45
N PRO A 6 -2.67 15.71 -10.21
CA PRO A 6 -4.03 15.34 -9.79
C PRO A 6 -4.06 14.73 -8.38
N LEU A 7 -3.14 13.80 -8.09
CA LEU A 7 -3.04 13.17 -6.77
C LEU A 7 -2.65 14.17 -5.66
N TYR A 8 -1.79 15.15 -5.96
CA TYR A 8 -1.42 16.18 -4.99
C TYR A 8 -2.59 17.10 -4.65
N ARG A 9 -3.36 17.51 -5.66
CA ARG A 9 -4.56 18.32 -5.44
C ARG A 9 -5.58 17.59 -4.58
N GLU A 10 -5.80 16.31 -4.85
CA GLU A 10 -6.72 15.47 -4.05
C GLU A 10 -6.25 15.34 -2.59
N ALA A 11 -4.99 14.97 -2.37
CA ALA A 11 -4.44 14.86 -1.01
C ALA A 11 -4.50 16.19 -0.24
N LEU A 12 -4.28 17.31 -0.95
CA LEU A 12 -4.42 18.64 -0.36
C LEU A 12 -5.88 18.97 -0.03
N LEU A 13 -6.84 18.70 -0.92
CA LEU A 13 -8.26 18.94 -0.66
C LEU A 13 -8.75 18.16 0.57
N GLN A 14 -8.34 16.90 0.71
CA GLN A 14 -8.63 16.08 1.88
C GLN A 14 -8.04 16.70 3.16
N PHE A 15 -6.78 17.13 3.11
CA PHE A 15 -6.13 17.81 4.23
C PHE A 15 -6.85 19.12 4.61
N GLU A 16 -7.22 19.96 3.64
CA GLU A 16 -7.89 21.24 3.89
C GLU A 16 -9.24 21.05 4.58
N ARG A 17 -10.02 20.05 4.16
CA ARG A 17 -11.29 19.69 4.79
C ARG A 17 -11.09 19.27 6.25
N VAL A 18 -10.11 18.41 6.52
CA VAL A 18 -9.82 17.96 7.90
C VAL A 18 -9.27 19.10 8.76
N ALA A 19 -8.41 19.95 8.21
CA ALA A 19 -7.85 21.09 8.91
C ALA A 19 -8.94 22.10 9.34
N GLU A 20 -9.96 22.30 8.51
CA GLU A 20 -11.13 23.12 8.85
C GLU A 20 -11.97 22.48 9.96
N ILE A 21 -12.31 21.20 9.84
CA ILE A 21 -13.08 20.46 10.85
C ILE A 21 -12.36 20.48 12.21
N ALA A 22 -11.03 20.31 12.21
CA ALA A 22 -10.21 20.30 13.41
C ALA A 22 -9.96 21.69 14.01
N GLY A 23 -10.33 22.77 13.33
CA GLY A 23 -9.99 24.13 13.76
C GLY A 23 -8.48 24.36 13.85
N LEU A 24 -7.72 23.80 12.91
CA LEU A 24 -6.26 23.79 12.94
C LEU A 24 -5.69 25.21 12.83
N ASP A 25 -4.70 25.53 13.66
CA ASP A 25 -3.98 26.81 13.62
C ASP A 25 -3.49 27.13 12.20
N ALA A 26 -3.68 28.37 11.76
CA ALA A 26 -3.41 28.77 10.37
C ALA A 26 -1.93 28.59 9.98
N ASN A 27 -0.99 28.76 10.92
CA ASN A 27 0.44 28.57 10.64
C ASN A 27 0.78 27.08 10.50
N ILE A 28 0.18 26.23 11.34
CA ILE A 28 0.33 24.77 11.23
C ILE A 28 -0.30 24.29 9.94
N ARG A 29 -1.51 24.77 9.62
CA ARG A 29 -2.22 24.47 8.39
C ARG A 29 -1.33 24.79 7.19
N GLU A 30 -0.83 26.01 7.08
CA GLU A 30 0.04 26.42 5.97
C GLU A 30 1.31 25.58 5.89
N ARG A 31 1.96 25.28 7.02
CA ARG A 31 3.16 24.42 7.03
C ARG A 31 2.86 23.04 6.45
N LEU A 32 1.72 22.44 6.79
CA LEU A 32 1.38 21.07 6.39
C LEU A 32 0.89 20.94 4.94
N ARG A 33 0.68 22.04 4.22
CA ARG A 33 0.27 22.02 2.80
C ARG A 33 1.37 21.62 1.85
N THR A 34 2.63 21.76 2.25
CA THR A 34 3.80 21.63 1.37
C THR A 34 4.86 20.70 1.94
N PRO A 35 5.53 19.88 1.12
CA PRO A 35 6.64 19.08 1.58
C PRO A 35 7.81 19.95 2.05
N GLN A 36 8.53 19.52 3.09
CA GLN A 36 9.66 20.27 3.64
C GLN A 36 10.85 20.33 2.69
N ARG A 37 11.14 19.22 2.01
CA ARG A 37 12.23 19.11 1.05
C ARG A 37 11.96 18.03 0.02
N ALA A 38 12.44 18.27 -1.19
CA ALA A 38 12.41 17.33 -2.29
C ALA A 38 13.79 17.25 -2.93
N LEU A 39 14.22 16.04 -3.26
CA LEU A 39 15.41 15.76 -4.04
C LEU A 39 14.98 15.15 -5.38
N VAL A 40 15.38 15.80 -6.48
CA VAL A 40 15.22 15.29 -7.84
C VAL A 40 16.61 15.00 -8.38
N VAL A 41 16.80 13.79 -8.89
CA VAL A 41 18.08 13.33 -9.43
C VAL A 41 17.85 12.74 -10.81
N THR A 42 18.84 12.86 -11.68
CA THR A 42 18.94 12.05 -12.88
C THR A 42 20.19 11.22 -12.79
N PHE A 43 20.12 9.96 -13.22
CA PHE A 43 21.27 9.09 -13.18
C PHE A 43 21.27 8.09 -14.33
N PRO A 44 22.46 7.79 -14.88
CA PRO A 44 22.60 6.78 -15.90
C PRO A 44 22.67 5.38 -15.27
N PHE A 45 22.11 4.39 -15.95
CA PHE A 45 22.41 2.99 -15.70
C PHE A 45 22.60 2.25 -17.03
N ARG A 46 23.48 1.25 -17.03
CA ARG A 46 23.76 0.45 -18.23
C ARG A 46 22.75 -0.68 -18.36
N ARG A 47 22.19 -0.84 -19.55
CA ARG A 47 21.38 -2.00 -19.95
C ARG A 47 22.24 -3.27 -20.02
N ASP A 48 21.63 -4.42 -20.20
CA ASP A 48 22.35 -5.68 -20.41
C ASP A 48 23.06 -5.70 -21.76
N ASP A 49 22.50 -5.04 -22.77
CA ASP A 49 23.24 -4.70 -23.98
C ASP A 49 24.34 -3.69 -23.65
N TYR A 50 25.59 -4.07 -23.91
CA TYR A 50 26.78 -3.38 -23.44
C TYR A 50 26.92 -1.94 -23.97
N GLY A 51 26.32 -1.67 -25.13
CA GLY A 51 26.34 -0.35 -25.78
C GLY A 51 25.23 0.60 -25.32
N SER A 52 24.26 0.13 -24.52
CA SER A 52 23.06 0.90 -24.20
C SER A 52 23.07 1.43 -22.76
N VAL A 53 22.83 2.73 -22.63
CA VAL A 53 22.76 3.46 -21.35
C VAL A 53 21.51 4.31 -21.35
N ASP A 54 20.67 4.10 -20.35
CA ASP A 54 19.49 4.93 -20.12
C ASP A 54 19.72 5.88 -18.97
N THR A 55 19.17 7.09 -19.07
CA THR A 55 19.11 8.06 -17.97
C THR A 55 17.67 8.20 -17.51
N VAL A 56 17.44 7.98 -16.22
CA VAL A 56 16.10 8.03 -15.62
C VAL A 56 16.02 9.13 -14.57
N PHE A 57 14.79 9.56 -14.26
CA PHE A 57 14.52 10.47 -13.16
C PHE A 57 14.27 9.69 -11.88
N GLY A 58 14.91 10.12 -10.79
CA GLY A 58 14.66 9.67 -9.42
C GLY A 58 14.17 10.82 -8.54
N TYR A 59 13.34 10.49 -7.56
CA TYR A 59 12.73 11.44 -6.63
C TYR A 59 12.87 10.92 -5.19
N ARG A 60 13.10 11.80 -4.23
CA ARG A 60 12.90 11.53 -2.80
C ARG A 60 12.33 12.77 -2.11
N VAL A 61 11.09 12.68 -1.63
CA VAL A 61 10.35 13.79 -1.01
C VAL A 61 10.13 13.48 0.47
N GLN A 62 10.33 14.47 1.31
CA GLN A 62 10.14 14.39 2.76
C GLN A 62 9.18 15.51 3.18
N HIS A 63 8.02 15.11 3.69
CA HIS A 63 6.92 16.02 3.92
C HIS A 63 7.07 16.80 5.24
N LEU A 64 7.30 16.08 6.33
CA LEU A 64 7.41 16.65 7.68
C LEU A 64 8.58 15.99 8.42
N LEU A 65 9.52 16.79 8.96
CA LEU A 65 10.69 16.29 9.70
C LEU A 65 10.57 16.47 11.22
N THR A 66 9.53 17.17 11.70
CA THR A 66 9.38 17.54 13.12
C THR A 66 9.10 16.35 14.04
N MET A 67 8.49 15.27 13.52
CA MET A 67 8.09 14.10 14.33
C MET A 67 9.22 13.08 14.54
N GLY A 68 10.37 13.27 13.90
CA GLY A 68 11.47 12.32 13.85
C GLY A 68 11.94 12.05 12.42
N PRO A 69 12.69 10.95 12.20
CA PRO A 69 13.10 10.52 10.87
C PRO A 69 11.90 10.36 9.94
N THR A 70 12.09 10.51 8.63
CA THR A 70 10.97 10.27 7.70
C THR A 70 10.87 8.83 7.25
N LYS A 71 9.65 8.39 6.92
CA LYS A 71 9.37 7.02 6.51
C LYS A 71 8.53 6.99 5.25
N GLY A 72 8.95 6.17 4.30
CA GLY A 72 8.07 5.69 3.24
C GLY A 72 8.77 5.10 2.03
N GLY A 73 7.96 4.43 1.20
CA GLY A 73 8.43 3.52 0.16
C GLY A 73 9.08 4.20 -1.06
N ILE A 74 9.69 3.38 -1.92
CA ILE A 74 10.23 3.77 -3.22
C ILE A 74 9.46 3.03 -4.31
N ARG A 75 8.85 3.79 -5.23
CA ARG A 75 8.06 3.28 -6.36
C ARG A 75 8.86 3.27 -7.65
N PHE A 76 8.87 2.16 -8.39
CA PHE A 76 9.37 2.11 -9.76
C PHE A 76 8.19 1.95 -10.72
N ALA A 77 7.86 3.01 -11.45
CA ALA A 77 6.83 2.99 -12.48
C ALA A 77 7.12 4.06 -13.56
N ALA A 78 6.60 3.85 -14.78
CA ALA A 78 6.92 4.67 -15.94
C ALA A 78 6.36 6.10 -15.85
N ASP A 79 5.32 6.32 -15.04
CA ASP A 79 4.54 7.55 -14.90
C ASP A 79 4.88 8.35 -13.62
N VAL A 80 5.76 7.83 -12.77
CA VAL A 80 6.17 8.50 -11.51
C VAL A 80 6.65 9.92 -11.79
N ASN A 81 6.11 10.88 -11.05
CA ASN A 81 6.47 12.29 -11.13
C ASN A 81 6.56 12.93 -9.73
N LEU A 82 7.17 14.12 -9.67
CA LEU A 82 7.42 14.81 -8.39
C LEU A 82 6.12 15.06 -7.61
N GLY A 83 5.03 15.44 -8.28
CA GLY A 83 3.76 15.74 -7.61
C GLY A 83 3.11 14.52 -6.97
N GLU A 84 3.11 13.38 -7.67
CA GLU A 84 2.66 12.11 -7.11
C GLU A 84 3.48 11.69 -5.89
N VAL A 85 4.81 11.79 -5.97
CA VAL A 85 5.71 11.45 -4.85
C VAL A 85 5.50 12.38 -3.67
N ALA A 86 5.25 13.67 -3.90
CA ALA A 86 4.93 14.64 -2.85
C ALA A 86 3.60 14.33 -2.16
N ALA A 87 2.56 13.96 -2.93
CA ALA A 87 1.26 13.60 -2.39
C ALA A 87 1.37 12.35 -1.49
N LEU A 88 2.07 11.32 -1.97
CA LEU A 88 2.29 10.09 -1.20
C LEU A 88 3.16 10.33 0.05
N ALA A 89 4.11 11.27 0.02
CA ALA A 89 4.89 11.66 1.20
C ALA A 89 4.02 12.37 2.26
N MET A 90 3.06 13.20 1.84
CA MET A 90 2.06 13.80 2.71
C MET A 90 1.19 12.72 3.37
N LEU A 91 0.63 11.80 2.58
CA LEU A 91 -0.16 10.68 3.10
C LEU A 91 0.62 9.80 4.09
N MET A 92 1.92 9.59 3.86
CA MET A 92 2.77 8.87 4.82
C MET A 92 2.93 9.60 6.16
N THR A 93 2.82 10.93 6.19
CA THR A 93 2.86 11.71 7.43
C THR A 93 1.62 11.41 8.27
N TRP A 94 0.44 11.46 7.64
CA TRP A 94 -0.83 11.14 8.28
C TRP A 94 -0.86 9.70 8.78
N LYS A 95 -0.41 8.77 7.93
CA LYS A 95 -0.34 7.35 8.28
C LYS A 95 0.57 7.10 9.48
N CYS A 96 1.74 7.71 9.55
CA CYS A 96 2.63 7.53 10.71
C CYS A 96 2.04 8.16 11.97
N ALA A 97 1.43 9.35 11.85
CA ALA A 97 0.83 10.05 12.98
C ALA A 97 -0.37 9.29 13.59
N ILE A 98 -1.30 8.80 12.76
CA ILE A 98 -2.53 8.14 13.25
C ILE A 98 -2.25 6.84 13.99
N VAL A 99 -1.18 6.11 13.64
CA VAL A 99 -0.75 4.90 14.35
C VAL A 99 0.33 5.16 15.41
N GLY A 100 0.62 6.43 15.72
CA GLY A 100 1.54 6.82 16.80
C GLY A 100 3.01 6.47 16.55
N LEU A 101 3.44 6.33 15.29
CA LEU A 101 4.83 6.08 14.96
C LEU A 101 5.65 7.39 15.03
N PRO A 102 6.87 7.38 15.58
CA PRO A 102 7.73 8.56 15.69
C PRO A 102 8.43 8.88 14.36
N PHE A 103 7.64 8.96 13.28
CA PHE A 103 8.12 9.18 11.92
C PHE A 103 7.35 10.28 11.21
N GLY A 104 8.09 11.15 10.54
CA GLY A 104 7.53 11.96 9.47
C GLY A 104 7.21 11.15 8.21
N GLY A 105 6.48 11.75 7.27
CA GLY A 105 6.21 11.10 5.99
C GLY A 105 7.27 11.39 4.93
N ALA A 106 7.64 10.36 4.17
CA ALA A 106 8.45 10.48 2.96
C ALA A 106 7.96 9.55 1.86
N LYS A 107 8.40 9.80 0.63
CA LYS A 107 8.23 8.88 -0.49
C LYS A 107 9.36 9.07 -1.48
N GLY A 108 9.74 8.00 -2.17
CA GLY A 108 10.64 8.08 -3.31
C GLY A 108 10.03 7.41 -4.53
N GLY A 109 10.64 7.65 -5.68
CA GLY A 109 10.34 6.87 -6.85
C GLY A 109 11.34 7.08 -7.98
N VAL A 110 11.35 6.15 -8.92
CA VAL A 110 12.17 6.20 -10.14
C VAL A 110 11.23 6.00 -11.32
N ARG A 111 11.36 6.89 -12.31
CA ARG A 111 10.57 6.86 -13.54
C ARG A 111 11.12 5.81 -14.49
N VAL A 112 10.69 4.57 -14.32
CA VAL A 112 11.13 3.41 -15.11
C VAL A 112 10.05 2.33 -15.13
N ASN A 113 9.91 1.61 -16.24
CA ASN A 113 9.05 0.42 -16.30
C ASN A 113 9.82 -0.80 -15.74
N PRO A 114 9.47 -1.33 -14.55
CA PRO A 114 10.18 -2.45 -13.96
C PRO A 114 10.06 -3.74 -14.78
N ASN A 115 9.02 -3.89 -15.61
CA ASN A 115 8.79 -5.09 -16.42
C ASN A 115 9.71 -5.17 -17.64
N GLU A 116 10.36 -4.06 -18.00
CA GLU A 116 11.33 -3.98 -19.10
C GLU A 116 12.78 -4.15 -18.61
N LEU A 117 12.97 -4.40 -17.30
CA LEU A 117 14.28 -4.55 -16.71
C LEU A 117 14.57 -6.00 -16.39
N SER A 118 15.74 -6.47 -16.77
CA SER A 118 16.28 -7.70 -16.21
C SER A 118 16.58 -7.50 -14.72
N ARG A 119 16.69 -8.59 -13.97
CA ARG A 119 17.09 -8.53 -12.55
C ARG A 119 18.44 -7.82 -12.36
N ALA A 120 19.38 -8.01 -13.29
CA ALA A 120 20.70 -7.40 -13.22
C ALA A 120 20.64 -5.90 -13.53
N GLU A 121 19.81 -5.47 -14.48
CA GLU A 121 19.54 -4.05 -14.75
C GLU A 121 18.87 -3.38 -13.55
N MET A 122 17.85 -4.03 -12.97
CA MET A 122 17.16 -3.55 -11.77
C MET A 122 18.12 -3.34 -10.61
N GLN A 123 19.07 -4.27 -10.41
CA GLN A 123 20.10 -4.12 -9.39
C GLN A 123 20.99 -2.90 -9.67
N ARG A 124 21.52 -2.75 -10.89
CA ARG A 124 22.38 -1.60 -11.25
C ARG A 124 21.66 -0.26 -11.07
N LEU A 125 20.41 -0.18 -11.54
CA LEU A 125 19.54 0.99 -11.36
C LEU A 125 19.34 1.31 -9.89
N THR A 126 18.99 0.31 -9.07
CA THR A 126 18.75 0.49 -7.63
C THR A 126 20.00 0.97 -6.91
N ARG A 127 21.16 0.38 -7.20
CA ARG A 127 22.44 0.80 -6.59
C ARG A 127 22.78 2.23 -6.95
N ARG A 128 22.62 2.61 -8.22
CA ARG A 128 22.91 4.00 -8.65
C ARG A 128 21.95 4.99 -8.01
N TYR A 129 20.64 4.70 -8.02
CA TYR A 129 19.65 5.53 -7.33
C TYR A 129 19.97 5.73 -5.85
N THR A 130 20.36 4.64 -5.16
CA THR A 130 20.72 4.70 -3.73
C THR A 130 21.89 5.66 -3.49
N MET A 131 22.90 5.63 -4.38
CA MET A 131 24.04 6.55 -4.31
C MET A 131 23.65 8.01 -4.55
N GLU A 132 22.71 8.28 -5.47
CA GLU A 132 22.21 9.64 -5.70
C GLU A 132 21.47 10.22 -4.47
N ILE A 133 20.77 9.37 -3.71
CA ILE A 133 20.01 9.80 -2.53
C ILE A 133 20.75 9.57 -1.21
N ILE A 134 22.02 9.17 -1.23
CA ILE A 134 22.70 8.59 -0.07
C ILE A 134 22.81 9.56 1.12
N ASN A 135 22.98 10.85 0.85
CA ASN A 135 23.02 11.91 1.86
C ASN A 135 21.63 12.32 2.36
N PHE A 136 20.57 11.87 1.68
CA PHE A 136 19.18 12.15 2.02
C PHE A 136 18.56 11.08 2.92
N ILE A 137 19.12 9.86 2.91
CA ILE A 137 18.65 8.70 3.67
C ILE A 137 19.59 8.32 4.82
N GLY A 138 19.06 7.60 5.80
CA GLY A 138 19.80 7.16 6.98
C GLY A 138 18.85 6.64 8.06
N PRO A 139 19.34 5.77 8.97
CA PRO A 139 18.51 5.16 10.02
C PRO A 139 17.88 6.18 10.98
N ASP A 140 18.51 7.35 11.12
CA ASP A 140 18.10 8.48 11.96
C ASP A 140 17.63 9.70 11.14
N LYS A 141 17.48 9.55 9.82
CA LYS A 141 17.14 10.64 8.89
C LYS A 141 15.90 10.34 8.07
N ASP A 142 15.97 9.28 7.28
CA ASP A 142 14.93 8.88 6.35
C ASP A 142 15.12 7.42 5.95
N ILE A 143 14.09 6.61 6.18
CA ILE A 143 14.14 5.15 6.09
C ILE A 143 13.22 4.67 4.97
N PRO A 144 13.75 4.28 3.80
CA PRO A 144 12.93 3.77 2.71
C PRO A 144 12.22 2.44 3.01
N ALA A 145 11.34 2.03 2.09
CA ALA A 145 10.61 0.76 2.12
C ALA A 145 10.24 0.32 0.69
N PRO A 146 9.70 -0.89 0.51
CA PRO A 146 9.08 -1.27 -0.76
C PRO A 146 7.83 -0.42 -1.05
N ASP A 147 7.55 -0.25 -2.32
CA ASP A 147 6.28 0.22 -2.90
C ASP A 147 6.07 -0.47 -4.27
N LEU A 148 5.14 0.03 -5.09
CA LEU A 148 4.88 -0.54 -6.42
C LEU A 148 6.17 -0.61 -7.26
N GLY A 149 6.42 -1.77 -7.88
CA GLY A 149 7.62 -2.01 -8.69
C GLY A 149 8.90 -2.28 -7.90
N THR A 150 8.85 -2.32 -6.55
CA THR A 150 9.99 -2.70 -5.70
C THR A 150 9.60 -3.79 -4.68
N ASN A 151 10.59 -4.48 -4.13
CA ASN A 151 10.39 -5.65 -3.27
C ASN A 151 11.57 -5.86 -2.30
N GLU A 152 11.61 -7.01 -1.63
CA GLU A 152 12.67 -7.35 -0.68
C GLU A 152 14.08 -7.39 -1.30
N ASP A 153 14.22 -7.84 -2.55
CA ASP A 153 15.50 -7.81 -3.29
C ASP A 153 16.00 -6.36 -3.47
N VAL A 154 15.11 -5.45 -3.87
CA VAL A 154 15.44 -4.02 -4.02
C VAL A 154 15.90 -3.44 -2.67
N MET A 155 15.21 -3.77 -1.58
CA MET A 155 15.59 -3.28 -0.24
C MET A 155 16.94 -3.85 0.22
N ALA A 156 17.24 -5.12 -0.13
CA ALA A 156 18.55 -5.71 0.14
C ALA A 156 19.66 -4.96 -0.61
N TRP A 157 19.45 -4.59 -1.88
CA TRP A 157 20.45 -3.81 -2.64
C TRP A 157 20.62 -2.38 -2.13
N ILE A 158 19.55 -1.72 -1.67
CA ILE A 158 19.65 -0.41 -1.01
C ILE A 158 20.49 -0.53 0.27
N MET A 159 20.17 -1.50 1.13
CA MET A 159 20.88 -1.74 2.38
C MET A 159 22.37 -2.02 2.14
N ASP A 160 22.69 -2.90 1.20
CA ASP A 160 24.06 -3.26 0.84
C ASP A 160 24.85 -2.07 0.27
N THR A 161 24.22 -1.29 -0.61
CA THR A 161 24.84 -0.12 -1.23
C THR A 161 25.13 0.97 -0.20
N TYR A 162 24.18 1.24 0.70
CA TYR A 162 24.37 2.20 1.77
C TYR A 162 25.45 1.73 2.75
N SER A 163 25.38 0.47 3.19
CA SER A 163 26.35 -0.13 4.12
C SER A 163 27.78 -0.07 3.58
N THR A 164 27.95 -0.41 2.29
CA THR A 164 29.26 -0.33 1.61
C THR A 164 29.80 1.10 1.60
N HIS A 165 28.93 2.09 1.39
CA HIS A 165 29.34 3.49 1.37
C HIS A 165 29.75 4.02 2.75
N VAL A 166 29.00 3.67 3.80
CA VAL A 166 29.30 4.14 5.17
C VAL A 166 30.40 3.34 5.86
N GLY A 167 30.79 2.19 5.30
CA GLY A 167 31.91 1.38 5.78
C GLY A 167 31.56 0.37 6.87
N HIS A 168 30.27 0.20 7.18
CA HIS A 168 29.76 -0.81 8.11
C HIS A 168 28.36 -1.28 7.71
N THR A 169 27.96 -2.45 8.18
CA THR A 169 26.62 -2.99 7.95
C THR A 169 25.57 -2.14 8.66
N GLU A 170 24.72 -1.45 7.90
CA GLU A 170 23.66 -0.59 8.43
C GLU A 170 22.27 -1.12 8.03
N PRO A 171 21.74 -2.14 8.75
CA PRO A 171 20.46 -2.75 8.39
C PRO A 171 19.28 -1.80 8.60
N ALA A 172 19.39 -0.79 9.47
CA ALA A 172 18.26 0.07 9.82
C ALA A 172 17.96 1.14 8.78
N VAL A 173 18.83 1.35 7.78
CA VAL A 173 18.61 2.36 6.72
C VAL A 173 17.34 2.11 5.90
N VAL A 174 16.88 0.85 5.80
CA VAL A 174 15.71 0.49 5.00
C VAL A 174 14.91 -0.65 5.64
N THR A 175 13.58 -0.60 5.50
CA THR A 175 12.66 -1.66 5.96
C THR A 175 12.17 -2.53 4.81
N GLY A 176 11.55 -3.67 5.09
CA GLY A 176 11.03 -4.58 4.05
C GLY A 176 12.11 -5.40 3.35
N LYS A 177 13.23 -5.60 4.04
CA LYS A 177 14.33 -6.49 3.61
C LYS A 177 13.93 -7.97 3.78
N PRO A 178 14.65 -8.91 3.14
CA PRO A 178 14.54 -10.33 3.43
C PRO A 178 14.92 -10.65 4.89
N PRO A 179 14.33 -11.68 5.51
CA PRO A 179 14.70 -12.09 6.87
C PRO A 179 16.20 -12.34 7.06
N ALA A 180 16.85 -12.92 6.04
CA ALA A 180 18.29 -13.24 6.06
C ALA A 180 19.21 -12.03 6.28
N VAL A 181 18.75 -10.80 6.02
CA VAL A 181 19.53 -9.56 6.19
C VAL A 181 18.84 -8.57 7.14
N GLY A 182 18.12 -9.07 8.14
CA GLY A 182 17.48 -8.25 9.18
C GLY A 182 16.10 -7.71 8.78
N GLY A 183 15.38 -8.44 7.90
CA GLY A 183 13.96 -8.24 7.65
C GLY A 183 13.07 -8.84 8.74
N SER A 184 11.88 -8.27 8.93
CA SER A 184 10.88 -8.87 9.82
C SER A 184 10.11 -9.97 9.11
N VAL A 185 10.02 -11.16 9.71
CA VAL A 185 9.26 -12.30 9.19
C VAL A 185 7.78 -11.95 9.01
N ALA A 186 7.22 -11.21 9.97
CA ALA A 186 5.82 -10.81 9.96
C ALA A 186 5.48 -9.75 8.89
N ARG A 187 6.49 -9.17 8.20
CA ARG A 187 6.26 -8.09 7.23
C ARG A 187 5.32 -8.47 6.10
N ARG A 188 5.35 -9.74 5.66
CA ARG A 188 4.52 -10.27 4.58
C ARG A 188 3.04 -10.27 4.98
N GLU A 189 2.73 -10.60 6.22
CA GLU A 189 1.34 -10.74 6.69
C GLU A 189 0.78 -9.46 7.31
N ALA A 190 1.68 -8.53 7.68
CA ALA A 190 1.36 -7.37 8.52
C ALA A 190 0.19 -6.51 8.03
N THR A 191 0.06 -6.24 6.72
CA THR A 191 -1.02 -5.38 6.22
C THR A 191 -2.38 -6.06 6.33
N GLY A 192 -2.51 -7.31 5.86
CA GLY A 192 -3.79 -8.04 5.92
C GLY A 192 -4.19 -8.34 7.36
N ARG A 193 -3.24 -8.76 8.21
CA ARG A 193 -3.49 -8.95 9.63
C ARG A 193 -3.81 -7.65 10.36
N GLY A 194 -3.09 -6.57 10.04
CA GLY A 194 -3.30 -5.25 10.64
C GLY A 194 -4.68 -4.70 10.33
N LEU A 195 -5.14 -4.87 9.08
CA LEU A 195 -6.51 -4.53 8.70
C LEU A 195 -7.52 -5.27 9.57
N VAL A 196 -7.46 -6.60 9.59
CA VAL A 196 -8.42 -7.44 10.32
C VAL A 196 -8.28 -7.32 11.84
N SER A 197 -7.13 -6.87 12.36
CA SER A 197 -6.98 -6.61 13.79
C SER A 197 -7.91 -5.50 14.32
N LEU A 198 -8.41 -4.64 13.41
CA LEU A 198 -9.40 -3.61 13.74
C LEU A 198 -10.82 -4.18 13.80
N LEU A 199 -11.08 -5.34 13.17
CA LEU A 199 -12.42 -5.91 13.03
C LEU A 199 -13.13 -6.10 14.37
N PRO A 200 -12.52 -6.62 15.45
CA PRO A 200 -13.23 -6.76 16.72
C PRO A 200 -13.74 -5.44 17.30
N SER A 201 -12.95 -4.37 17.18
CA SER A 201 -13.34 -3.05 17.68
C SER A 201 -14.42 -2.42 16.80
N THR A 202 -14.28 -2.54 15.48
CA THR A 202 -15.28 -2.12 14.49
C THR A 202 -16.60 -2.86 14.68
N ALA A 203 -16.56 -4.18 14.80
CA ALA A 203 -17.72 -5.02 14.97
C ALA A 203 -18.46 -4.70 16.27
N ALA A 204 -17.74 -4.46 17.37
CA ALA A 204 -18.33 -4.00 18.63
C ALA A 204 -19.01 -2.62 18.49
N HIS A 205 -18.44 -1.70 17.70
CA HIS A 205 -19.01 -0.38 17.46
C HIS A 205 -20.35 -0.45 16.70
N VAL A 206 -20.46 -1.32 15.71
CA VAL A 206 -21.68 -1.47 14.88
C VAL A 206 -22.64 -2.55 15.38
N GLY A 207 -22.32 -3.23 16.49
CA GLY A 207 -23.16 -4.30 17.05
C GLY A 207 -23.15 -5.60 16.23
N LEU A 208 -22.08 -5.88 15.48
CA LEU A 208 -21.87 -7.10 14.71
C LEU A 208 -21.10 -8.15 15.54
N PRO A 209 -21.58 -9.40 15.68
CA PRO A 209 -20.79 -10.50 16.22
C PRO A 209 -19.64 -10.87 15.26
N VAL A 210 -18.41 -11.01 15.76
CA VAL A 210 -17.25 -11.39 14.92
C VAL A 210 -17.30 -12.87 14.53
N GLU A 211 -17.60 -13.74 15.49
CA GLU A 211 -17.70 -15.17 15.25
C GLU A 211 -18.91 -15.46 14.37
N GLY A 212 -18.68 -16.13 13.23
CA GLY A 212 -19.69 -16.46 12.24
C GLY A 212 -20.00 -15.35 11.22
N ALA A 213 -19.47 -14.13 11.37
CA ALA A 213 -19.67 -13.05 10.40
C ALA A 213 -19.19 -13.45 9.00
N THR A 214 -19.98 -13.13 7.96
CA THR A 214 -19.61 -13.43 6.57
C THR A 214 -18.67 -12.35 6.03
N VAL A 215 -17.64 -12.80 5.29
CA VAL A 215 -16.59 -11.92 4.75
C VAL A 215 -16.41 -12.17 3.25
N ALA A 216 -16.47 -11.10 2.46
CA ALA A 216 -16.06 -11.09 1.05
C ALA A 216 -14.73 -10.34 0.89
N VAL A 217 -13.78 -10.90 0.15
CA VAL A 217 -12.46 -10.30 -0.07
C VAL A 217 -12.18 -10.10 -1.54
N GLN A 218 -12.18 -8.85 -2.01
CA GLN A 218 -11.77 -8.53 -3.36
C GLN A 218 -10.24 -8.44 -3.43
N GLY A 219 -9.61 -9.25 -4.27
CA GLY A 219 -8.16 -9.26 -4.46
C GLY A 219 -7.43 -10.21 -3.52
N PHE A 220 -7.19 -11.43 -3.97
CA PHE A 220 -6.48 -12.49 -3.22
C PHE A 220 -4.95 -12.42 -3.35
N GLY A 221 -4.42 -11.18 -3.46
CA GLY A 221 -2.99 -10.89 -3.41
C GLY A 221 -2.46 -10.91 -1.98
N ASN A 222 -1.32 -10.26 -1.74
CA ASN A 222 -0.67 -10.31 -0.43
C ASN A 222 -1.54 -9.74 0.72
N VAL A 223 -2.27 -8.65 0.49
CA VAL A 223 -3.15 -8.08 1.54
C VAL A 223 -4.36 -8.98 1.75
N GLY A 224 -5.13 -9.27 0.69
CA GLY A 224 -6.38 -10.02 0.80
C GLY A 224 -6.21 -11.45 1.32
N LYS A 225 -5.17 -12.18 0.90
CA LYS A 225 -4.95 -13.57 1.40
C LYS A 225 -4.71 -13.62 2.91
N TYR A 226 -3.92 -12.69 3.45
CA TYR A 226 -3.65 -12.62 4.88
C TYR A 226 -4.79 -11.95 5.66
N ALA A 227 -5.60 -11.10 5.03
CA ALA A 227 -6.84 -10.61 5.60
C ALA A 227 -7.87 -11.75 5.73
N ALA A 228 -8.09 -12.52 4.67
CA ALA A 228 -8.95 -13.71 4.70
C ALA A 228 -8.50 -14.69 5.79
N LEU A 229 -7.19 -14.99 5.86
CA LEU A 229 -6.64 -15.91 6.87
C LEU A 229 -6.86 -15.36 8.29
N ALA A 230 -6.58 -14.07 8.52
CA ALA A 230 -6.80 -13.44 9.81
C ALA A 230 -8.28 -13.42 10.22
N ALA A 231 -9.19 -13.21 9.26
CA ALA A 231 -10.63 -13.21 9.52
C ALA A 231 -11.12 -14.60 9.94
N THR A 232 -10.69 -15.66 9.23
CA THR A 232 -10.96 -17.05 9.63
C THR A 232 -10.41 -17.37 11.02
N GLN A 233 -9.23 -16.86 11.37
CA GLN A 233 -8.64 -17.04 12.70
C GLN A 233 -9.41 -16.33 13.82
N LEU A 234 -10.18 -15.30 13.49
CA LEU A 234 -11.13 -14.64 14.41
C LEU A 234 -12.51 -15.34 14.47
N GLY A 235 -12.70 -16.42 13.70
CA GLY A 235 -13.97 -17.16 13.64
C GLY A 235 -14.94 -16.64 12.57
N CYS A 236 -14.53 -15.69 11.72
CA CYS A 236 -15.35 -15.25 10.60
C CYS A 236 -15.36 -16.30 9.48
N LYS A 237 -16.39 -16.21 8.63
CA LYS A 237 -16.61 -17.10 7.49
C LYS A 237 -16.30 -16.36 6.20
N VAL A 238 -15.16 -16.67 5.58
CA VAL A 238 -14.81 -16.09 4.27
C VAL A 238 -15.61 -16.82 3.19
N VAL A 239 -16.64 -16.15 2.64
CA VAL A 239 -17.61 -16.75 1.70
C VAL A 239 -17.33 -16.38 0.24
N ALA A 240 -16.59 -15.30 -0.02
CA ALA A 240 -16.27 -14.88 -1.37
C ALA A 240 -14.84 -14.34 -1.48
N VAL A 241 -14.16 -14.66 -2.58
CA VAL A 241 -12.83 -14.13 -2.90
C VAL A 241 -12.70 -13.88 -4.40
N SER A 242 -11.97 -12.83 -4.79
CA SER A 242 -11.62 -12.58 -6.20
C SER A 242 -10.14 -12.34 -6.42
N ASP A 243 -9.65 -12.64 -7.62
CA ASP A 243 -8.32 -12.27 -8.11
C ASP A 243 -8.36 -11.98 -9.61
N ILE A 244 -7.19 -11.89 -10.26
CA ILE A 244 -7.08 -11.62 -11.70
C ILE A 244 -7.68 -12.73 -12.59
N THR A 245 -7.95 -13.91 -12.04
CA THR A 245 -8.48 -15.09 -12.76
C THR A 245 -10.00 -15.23 -12.67
N GLY A 246 -10.65 -14.50 -11.75
CA GLY A 246 -12.10 -14.50 -11.57
C GLY A 246 -12.52 -14.22 -10.13
N ALA A 247 -13.72 -14.66 -9.77
CA ALA A 247 -14.25 -14.63 -8.42
C ALA A 247 -14.96 -15.95 -8.11
N ILE A 248 -14.84 -16.40 -6.86
CA ILE A 248 -15.48 -17.62 -6.38
C ILE A 248 -16.27 -17.37 -5.09
N HIS A 249 -17.35 -18.11 -4.92
CA HIS A 249 -18.26 -18.03 -3.79
C HIS A 249 -18.52 -19.42 -3.18
N ASN A 250 -18.70 -19.47 -1.86
CA ASN A 250 -19.12 -20.66 -1.13
C ASN A 250 -19.90 -20.24 0.12
N ASP A 251 -21.21 -20.53 0.11
CA ASP A 251 -22.12 -20.25 1.24
C ASP A 251 -21.69 -20.90 2.55
N SER A 252 -20.90 -21.99 2.50
CA SER A 252 -20.35 -22.71 3.66
C SER A 252 -18.97 -22.19 4.10
N GLY A 253 -18.39 -21.24 3.37
CA GLY A 253 -17.11 -20.63 3.66
C GLY A 253 -15.91 -21.45 3.17
N PHE A 254 -14.79 -20.77 2.93
CA PHE A 254 -13.56 -21.39 2.43
C PHE A 254 -12.61 -21.84 3.55
N ASP A 255 -11.93 -22.96 3.29
CA ASP A 255 -10.67 -23.28 3.96
C ASP A 255 -9.56 -22.42 3.35
N VAL A 256 -9.30 -21.27 3.98
CA VAL A 256 -8.39 -20.26 3.45
C VAL A 256 -6.95 -20.77 3.33
N GLU A 257 -6.50 -21.68 4.19
CA GLU A 257 -5.16 -22.26 4.09
C GLU A 257 -5.01 -23.16 2.86
N LYS A 258 -6.04 -23.98 2.56
CA LYS A 258 -6.09 -24.76 1.31
C LYS A 258 -6.18 -23.85 0.09
N LEU A 259 -6.98 -22.79 0.15
CA LEU A 259 -7.09 -21.82 -0.95
C LEU A 259 -5.75 -21.11 -1.21
N MET A 260 -5.02 -20.72 -0.17
CA MET A 260 -3.68 -20.14 -0.30
C MET A 260 -2.69 -21.12 -0.95
N SER A 261 -2.76 -22.40 -0.59
CA SER A 261 -1.94 -23.45 -1.20
C SER A 261 -2.30 -23.64 -2.68
N TRP A 262 -3.61 -23.70 -2.99
CA TRP A 262 -4.12 -23.79 -4.36
C TRP A 262 -3.62 -22.66 -5.26
N THR A 263 -3.73 -21.40 -4.80
CA THR A 263 -3.26 -20.25 -5.59
C THR A 263 -1.77 -20.28 -5.88
N THR A 264 -0.97 -20.89 -4.99
CA THR A 264 0.48 -21.05 -5.18
C THR A 264 0.78 -22.07 -6.28
N GLU A 265 0.00 -23.13 -6.36
CA GLU A 265 0.18 -24.22 -7.34
C GLU A 265 -0.44 -23.89 -8.72
N ASN A 266 -1.62 -23.27 -8.72
CA ASN A 266 -2.45 -23.07 -9.91
C ASN A 266 -2.38 -21.64 -10.47
N LYS A 267 -1.66 -20.72 -9.81
CA LYS A 267 -1.48 -19.31 -10.21
C LYS A 267 -2.81 -18.52 -10.29
N GLY A 268 -3.77 -18.86 -9.44
CA GLY A 268 -5.03 -18.14 -9.29
C GLY A 268 -6.04 -18.94 -8.47
N ILE A 269 -7.19 -18.34 -8.18
CA ILE A 269 -8.29 -18.99 -7.43
C ILE A 269 -9.20 -19.85 -8.32
N LYS A 270 -9.19 -19.65 -9.64
CA LYS A 270 -10.10 -20.35 -10.54
C LYS A 270 -9.98 -21.87 -10.42
N GLY A 271 -11.13 -22.55 -10.41
CA GLY A 271 -11.22 -24.00 -10.30
C GLY A 271 -10.98 -24.58 -8.90
N PHE A 272 -10.92 -23.74 -7.86
CA PHE A 272 -10.84 -24.22 -6.49
C PHE A 272 -12.06 -25.12 -6.17
N PRO A 273 -11.87 -26.32 -5.60
CA PRO A 273 -12.97 -27.25 -5.32
C PRO A 273 -14.02 -26.66 -4.37
N ASP A 274 -15.25 -27.15 -4.47
CA ASP A 274 -16.38 -26.76 -3.63
C ASP A 274 -16.63 -25.24 -3.66
N SER A 275 -16.56 -24.64 -4.86
CA SER A 275 -16.81 -23.22 -5.07
C SER A 275 -17.58 -22.96 -6.36
N ASP A 276 -18.44 -21.95 -6.32
CA ASP A 276 -19.19 -21.45 -7.47
C ASP A 276 -18.46 -20.26 -8.09
N GLU A 277 -18.23 -20.26 -9.39
CA GLU A 277 -17.71 -19.09 -10.11
C GLU A 277 -18.80 -18.01 -10.18
N ILE A 278 -18.46 -16.78 -9.79
CA ILE A 278 -19.33 -15.60 -9.86
C ILE A 278 -18.67 -14.50 -10.69
N ASP A 279 -19.46 -13.50 -11.11
CA ASP A 279 -18.87 -12.29 -11.70
C ASP A 279 -18.06 -11.54 -10.63
N PRO A 280 -16.81 -11.11 -10.91
CA PRO A 280 -16.05 -10.29 -9.98
C PRO A 280 -16.73 -9.00 -9.53
N ALA A 281 -17.62 -8.44 -10.35
CA ALA A 281 -18.43 -7.28 -9.98
C ALA A 281 -19.47 -7.63 -8.90
N ASP A 282 -20.08 -8.80 -9.00
CA ASP A 282 -21.10 -9.29 -8.05
C ASP A 282 -20.50 -9.49 -6.65
N LEU A 283 -19.21 -9.82 -6.54
CA LEU A 283 -18.54 -9.99 -5.25
C LEU A 283 -18.67 -8.74 -4.36
N LEU A 284 -18.57 -7.54 -4.95
CA LEU A 284 -18.61 -6.28 -4.20
C LEU A 284 -20.01 -5.99 -3.63
N THR A 285 -21.05 -6.55 -4.23
CA THR A 285 -22.46 -6.28 -3.89
C THR A 285 -23.13 -7.45 -3.15
N LEU A 286 -22.37 -8.50 -2.81
CA LEU A 286 -22.86 -9.62 -2.00
C LEU A 286 -23.41 -9.13 -0.64
N ASP A 287 -24.46 -9.79 -0.19
CA ASP A 287 -25.02 -9.63 1.16
C ASP A 287 -24.11 -10.32 2.19
N VAL A 288 -23.07 -9.60 2.60
CA VAL A 288 -22.09 -10.04 3.61
C VAL A 288 -22.02 -9.07 4.77
N ASP A 289 -21.52 -9.53 5.92
CA ASP A 289 -21.33 -8.61 7.05
C ASP A 289 -20.13 -7.68 6.82
N VAL A 290 -19.03 -8.21 6.25
CA VAL A 290 -17.77 -7.48 6.04
C VAL A 290 -17.29 -7.60 4.59
N LEU A 291 -17.03 -6.48 3.94
CA LEU A 291 -16.41 -6.41 2.62
C LEU A 291 -14.97 -5.88 2.74
N ILE A 292 -14.01 -6.57 2.12
CA ILE A 292 -12.59 -6.21 2.14
C ILE A 292 -12.10 -5.94 0.70
N PRO A 293 -12.14 -4.69 0.22
CA PRO A 293 -11.54 -4.32 -1.06
C PRO A 293 -10.01 -4.20 -0.94
N ALA A 294 -9.29 -5.18 -1.47
CA ALA A 294 -7.84 -5.33 -1.35
C ALA A 294 -7.11 -5.55 -2.70
N ALA A 295 -7.75 -5.19 -3.82
CA ALA A 295 -7.16 -5.29 -5.17
C ALA A 295 -6.55 -3.96 -5.66
N VAL A 296 -7.41 -3.03 -6.10
CA VAL A 296 -7.05 -1.75 -6.72
C VAL A 296 -7.91 -0.62 -6.17
N GLY A 297 -7.57 0.63 -6.50
CA GLY A 297 -8.36 1.80 -6.11
C GLY A 297 -9.62 1.99 -6.98
N ASN A 298 -10.58 2.81 -6.51
CA ASN A 298 -11.84 3.16 -7.19
C ASN A 298 -12.66 1.95 -7.68
N VAL A 299 -12.83 0.95 -6.83
CA VAL A 299 -13.65 -0.25 -7.10
C VAL A 299 -15.09 -0.08 -6.59
N ILE A 300 -15.29 0.79 -5.60
CA ILE A 300 -16.61 1.23 -5.15
C ILE A 300 -16.76 2.69 -5.54
N THR A 301 -17.76 2.98 -6.37
CA THR A 301 -17.99 4.27 -7.03
C THR A 301 -19.47 4.60 -7.04
N GLU A 302 -19.83 5.79 -7.51
CA GLU A 302 -21.20 6.21 -7.77
C GLU A 302 -22.00 5.25 -8.67
N HIS A 303 -21.34 4.33 -9.39
CA HIS A 303 -21.99 3.38 -10.28
C HIS A 303 -22.47 2.10 -9.59
N ASN A 304 -21.89 1.72 -8.44
CA ASN A 304 -22.23 0.47 -7.74
C ASN A 304 -22.47 0.64 -6.24
N VAL A 305 -22.32 1.86 -5.70
CA VAL A 305 -22.47 2.12 -4.26
C VAL A 305 -23.85 1.77 -3.72
N ASP A 306 -24.92 1.99 -4.50
CA ASP A 306 -26.30 1.72 -4.09
C ASP A 306 -26.62 0.21 -3.94
N ASP A 307 -25.76 -0.63 -4.53
CA ASP A 307 -25.88 -2.09 -4.49
C ASP A 307 -25.01 -2.71 -3.39
N ILE A 308 -24.18 -1.94 -2.69
CA ILE A 308 -23.39 -2.44 -1.57
C ILE A 308 -24.32 -2.81 -0.41
N ARG A 309 -24.22 -4.06 0.05
CA ARG A 309 -25.01 -4.61 1.16
C ARG A 309 -24.21 -4.81 2.45
N ALA A 310 -22.90 -4.64 2.39
CA ALA A 310 -22.03 -4.85 3.54
C ALA A 310 -22.32 -3.88 4.69
N LYS A 311 -22.23 -4.37 5.93
CA LYS A 311 -22.34 -3.52 7.13
C LYS A 311 -21.04 -2.79 7.44
N VAL A 312 -19.92 -3.45 7.14
CA VAL A 312 -18.56 -2.94 7.38
C VAL A 312 -17.75 -3.07 6.10
N ILE A 313 -17.04 -2.01 5.72
CA ILE A 313 -16.02 -2.06 4.66
C ILE A 313 -14.64 -1.82 5.26
N MET A 314 -13.73 -2.77 5.07
CA MET A 314 -12.36 -2.67 5.54
C MET A 314 -11.41 -2.47 4.35
N GLU A 315 -10.96 -1.24 4.13
CA GLU A 315 -10.10 -0.90 2.99
C GLU A 315 -8.70 -1.52 3.08
N GLY A 316 -8.43 -2.55 2.27
CA GLY A 316 -7.10 -3.16 2.13
C GLY A 316 -6.24 -2.51 1.05
N ALA A 317 -6.87 -2.00 0.00
CA ALA A 317 -6.24 -1.19 -1.05
C ALA A 317 -6.13 0.28 -0.61
N ASN A 318 -5.32 1.08 -1.31
CA ASN A 318 -5.31 2.52 -1.10
C ASN A 318 -6.41 3.17 -1.97
N GLY A 319 -7.38 3.83 -1.34
CA GLY A 319 -8.49 4.51 -2.03
C GLY A 319 -9.39 3.58 -2.87
N PRO A 320 -9.88 2.45 -2.34
CA PRO A 320 -10.83 1.59 -3.05
C PRO A 320 -12.21 2.22 -3.24
N ILE A 321 -12.59 3.19 -2.41
CA ILE A 321 -13.87 3.89 -2.45
C ILE A 321 -13.68 5.31 -3.00
N SER A 322 -14.52 5.73 -3.94
CA SER A 322 -14.52 7.12 -4.44
C SER A 322 -15.11 8.07 -3.40
N SER A 323 -14.69 9.34 -3.40
CA SER A 323 -15.21 10.35 -2.44
C SER A 323 -16.73 10.53 -2.52
N ALA A 324 -17.34 10.30 -3.69
CA ALA A 324 -18.79 10.33 -3.86
C ALA A 324 -19.45 9.10 -3.22
N ALA A 325 -18.89 7.91 -3.42
CA ALA A 325 -19.39 6.68 -2.82
C ALA A 325 -19.23 6.67 -1.29
N ASP A 326 -18.12 7.19 -0.76
CA ASP A 326 -17.86 7.30 0.68
C ASP A 326 -18.97 8.08 1.40
N GLN A 327 -19.42 9.19 0.81
CA GLN A 327 -20.53 9.97 1.35
C GLN A 327 -21.84 9.16 1.36
N THR A 328 -22.19 8.50 0.25
CA THR A 328 -23.40 7.68 0.16
C THR A 328 -23.40 6.51 1.15
N LEU A 329 -22.27 5.83 1.31
CA LEU A 329 -22.11 4.72 2.26
C LEU A 329 -22.30 5.19 3.70
N SER A 330 -21.66 6.31 4.06
CA SER A 330 -21.76 6.89 5.40
C SER A 330 -23.19 7.33 5.74
N GLU A 331 -23.89 7.96 4.79
CA GLU A 331 -25.31 8.33 4.95
C GLU A 331 -26.23 7.09 5.01
N GLY A 332 -25.86 6.00 4.32
CA GLY A 332 -26.55 4.72 4.32
C GLY A 332 -26.32 3.85 5.56
N GLY A 333 -25.45 4.28 6.48
CA GLY A 333 -25.15 3.55 7.72
C GLY A 333 -24.18 2.37 7.55
N VAL A 334 -23.47 2.30 6.42
CA VAL A 334 -22.33 1.39 6.25
C VAL A 334 -21.11 2.00 6.95
N PHE A 335 -20.40 1.18 7.73
CA PHE A 335 -19.22 1.60 8.49
C PHE A 335 -17.91 1.32 7.75
#